data_AF-A0A4Y9ZXT2-F1
#
_entry.id   AF-A0A4Y9ZXT2-F1
#
_cell.length_a   1.000
_cell.length_b   1.000
_cell.length_c   1.000
_cell.angle_alpha   90.00
_cell.angle_beta   90.00
_cell.angle_gamma   90.00
#
_symmetry.space_group_name_H-M   'P 1'
#
loop_
_entity.id
_entity.type
_entity.pdbx_description
1 polymer ?
#
loop_
_entity_poly.entity_id
_entity_poly.type
_entity_poly.pdbx_seq_one_letter_code
_entity_poly.pdbx_strand_id
1 'polypeptide(L)'
;MSIPVKTNTFVVTALPKATFYHYDVFNPEMKQPLRAYEVIEKLQTNVAPGIFVPRAAYDGKKNLFASRRLFPDQSAVFNVPLSDGPNPKVIAVQLTQVGDPINPIVLNQVINGQADPQRSQLAVTLLQTLVRQAPVMAQKTFNARSVFTSSETKSIGGGFDLWRGFFQSIRPVANSILINVDISTGAVYSARDSIVSDWATAFIHAGGRGQPNVRDVAQLARGSEDWKRLKNALKHVKITALLPRGGRPRIYTIKDLEPRAGFYQFDMDGRMTSIMDYYKKKYGHTLRYPDLFGVVTRTTPHRVILPAEICVIQPGQLYKKKLPSHLMDEVLRFSAQQPQQRLNSILSGVAGDFLNYHGSDYVVSTGMKISTKPYEVMGRALGAPQIQYQNDTLPVTRGSWNLLGKTFFQPATLEQWIVVNLSALNEQKVTQFFQQLIGCCQELAMFTEQPLNHAPITGANIEQVLRKIMQLPAAPKLVLFILPDNAAEIKKAIKFWGDTQYGISTQCVRQNKAARANNQYCNNLALK
;
A
#
# COMPACT_ATOMS: atom_id res chain seq x y z
N MET A 1 -10.43 21.84 -29.93
CA MET A 1 -11.83 21.41 -29.71
C MET A 1 -12.14 21.45 -28.22
N SER A 2 -13.23 22.07 -27.81
CA SER A 2 -13.69 22.05 -26.41
C SER A 2 -14.51 20.79 -26.16
N ILE A 3 -14.27 20.10 -25.05
CA ILE A 3 -14.90 18.81 -24.73
C ILE A 3 -15.41 18.87 -23.29
N PRO A 4 -16.70 18.58 -23.03
CA PRO A 4 -17.19 18.46 -21.67
C PRO A 4 -16.59 17.20 -21.01
N VAL A 5 -16.04 17.35 -19.81
CA VAL A 5 -15.40 16.27 -19.05
C VAL A 5 -16.00 16.21 -17.65
N LYS A 6 -16.48 15.04 -17.27
CA LYS A 6 -16.86 14.73 -15.88
C LYS A 6 -15.60 14.39 -15.09
N THR A 7 -15.43 15.04 -13.95
CA THR A 7 -14.35 14.72 -13.02
C THR A 7 -14.84 13.74 -11.95
N ASN A 8 -13.94 13.27 -11.10
CA ASN A 8 -14.26 12.57 -9.87
C ASN A 8 -14.29 13.52 -8.65
N THR A 9 -14.62 14.79 -8.89
CA THR A 9 -14.69 15.83 -7.85
C THR A 9 -16.12 16.30 -7.63
N PHE A 10 -16.44 16.67 -6.40
CA PHE A 10 -17.79 17.01 -5.96
C PHE A 10 -17.77 18.37 -5.26
N VAL A 11 -18.67 19.28 -5.63
CA VAL A 11 -18.68 20.65 -5.10
C VAL A 11 -19.24 20.69 -3.68
N VAL A 12 -18.57 21.39 -2.77
CA VAL A 12 -19.16 21.82 -1.49
C VAL A 12 -20.08 22.99 -1.77
N THR A 13 -21.36 22.69 -2.02
CA THR A 13 -22.41 23.67 -2.37
C THR A 13 -22.75 24.66 -1.26
N ALA A 14 -22.50 24.30 0.00
CA ALA A 14 -22.60 25.22 1.13
C ALA A 14 -21.47 24.93 2.12
N LEU A 15 -20.72 25.96 2.48
CA LEU A 15 -19.68 25.89 3.51
C LEU A 15 -20.31 25.79 4.91
N PRO A 16 -19.57 25.23 5.89
CA PRO A 16 -19.99 25.29 7.28
C PRO A 16 -20.37 26.70 7.74
N LYS A 17 -21.50 26.81 8.46
CA LYS A 17 -21.98 28.10 9.00
C LYS A 17 -21.52 28.37 10.44
N ALA A 18 -21.09 27.33 11.14
CA ALA A 18 -20.60 27.43 12.50
C ALA A 18 -19.16 27.93 12.57
N THR A 19 -18.79 28.54 13.70
CA THR A 19 -17.40 28.82 14.05
C THR A 19 -16.79 27.60 14.74
N PHE A 20 -15.61 27.17 14.29
CA PHE A 20 -14.92 26.00 14.83
C PHE A 20 -13.77 26.39 15.74
N TYR A 21 -13.65 25.67 16.84
CA TYR A 21 -12.58 25.77 17.82
C TYR A 21 -11.65 24.56 17.66
N HIS A 22 -10.35 24.82 17.57
CA HIS A 22 -9.32 23.81 17.39
C HIS A 22 -8.70 23.44 18.73
N TYR A 23 -8.61 22.14 18.99
CA TYR A 23 -8.00 21.56 20.17
C TYR A 23 -6.89 20.59 19.78
N ASP A 24 -5.74 20.73 20.41
CA ASP A 24 -4.71 19.70 20.47
C ASP A 24 -5.14 18.59 21.42
N VAL A 25 -5.04 17.34 20.98
CA VAL A 25 -5.44 16.13 21.70
C VAL A 25 -4.23 15.24 21.96
N PHE A 26 -4.13 14.72 23.19
CA PHE A 26 -3.06 13.84 23.67
C PHE A 26 -1.69 14.54 23.73
N ASN A 27 -1.13 14.63 24.94
CA ASN A 27 0.24 15.06 25.14
C ASN A 27 0.97 14.06 26.05
N PRO A 28 1.84 13.18 25.51
CA PRO A 28 2.25 13.05 24.11
C PRO A 28 1.22 12.35 23.19
N GLU A 29 1.38 12.51 21.87
CA GLU A 29 0.48 11.93 20.84
C GLU A 29 0.37 10.40 20.94
N MET A 30 -0.85 9.89 20.76
CA MET A 30 -1.09 8.45 20.71
C MET A 30 -0.65 7.84 19.36
N LYS A 31 0.39 7.01 19.38
CA LYS A 31 0.95 6.33 18.18
C LYS A 31 0.01 5.32 17.50
N GLN A 32 -1.19 5.07 18.02
CA GLN A 32 -2.16 4.11 17.50
C GLN A 32 -3.47 4.82 17.11
N PRO A 33 -3.62 5.27 15.85
CA PRO A 33 -4.75 6.10 15.43
C PRO A 33 -6.14 5.49 15.70
N LEU A 34 -6.34 4.20 15.42
CA LEU A 34 -7.62 3.53 15.70
C LEU A 34 -7.99 3.55 17.19
N ARG A 35 -6.99 3.38 18.06
CA ARG A 35 -7.19 3.45 19.51
C ARG A 35 -7.47 4.88 19.96
N ALA A 36 -6.86 5.86 19.30
CA ALA A 36 -7.13 7.27 19.57
C ALA A 36 -8.57 7.63 19.21
N TYR A 37 -9.07 7.18 18.05
CA TYR A 37 -10.49 7.33 17.67
C TYR A 37 -11.43 6.68 18.69
N GLU A 38 -11.17 5.44 19.10
CA GLU A 38 -11.97 4.72 20.10
C GLU A 38 -12.02 5.46 21.45
N VAL A 39 -10.89 5.99 21.92
CA VAL A 39 -10.80 6.76 23.16
C VAL A 39 -11.58 8.07 23.07
N ILE A 40 -11.46 8.78 21.95
CA ILE A 40 -12.18 10.04 21.73
C ILE A 40 -13.67 9.79 21.54
N GLU A 41 -14.07 8.73 20.85
CA GLU A 41 -15.47 8.32 20.77
C GLU A 41 -16.04 8.09 22.16
N LYS A 42 -15.39 7.26 22.99
CA LYS A 42 -15.82 6.98 24.37
C LYS A 42 -15.85 8.23 25.26
N LEU A 43 -14.90 9.15 25.06
CA LEU A 43 -14.92 10.46 25.74
C LEU A 43 -16.20 11.23 25.40
N GLN A 44 -16.55 11.30 24.12
CA GLN A 44 -17.70 12.05 23.62
C GLN A 44 -19.04 11.39 23.90
N THR A 45 -19.11 10.07 24.04
CA THR A 45 -20.38 9.34 24.23
C THR A 45 -20.65 8.90 25.65
N ASN A 46 -19.62 8.56 26.43
CA ASN A 46 -19.79 7.94 27.75
C ASN A 46 -19.27 8.82 28.89
N VAL A 47 -18.12 9.48 28.73
CA VAL A 47 -17.45 10.19 29.83
C VAL A 47 -17.97 11.62 29.98
N ALA A 48 -18.09 12.36 28.87
CA ALA A 48 -18.51 13.76 28.89
C ALA A 48 -19.55 14.10 27.81
N PRO A 49 -20.65 13.31 27.67
CA PRO A 49 -21.60 13.50 26.58
C PRO A 49 -22.19 14.91 26.51
N GLY A 50 -22.47 15.57 27.65
CA GLY A 50 -23.02 16.92 27.67
C GLY A 50 -22.07 18.01 27.13
N ILE A 51 -20.75 17.77 27.14
CA ILE A 51 -19.74 18.68 26.60
C ILE A 51 -19.65 18.58 25.07
N PHE A 52 -19.90 17.40 24.50
CA PHE A 52 -19.74 17.13 23.07
C PHE A 52 -21.08 17.06 22.33
N VAL A 53 -21.88 18.13 22.46
CA VAL A 53 -23.16 18.30 21.73
C VAL A 53 -23.16 19.62 20.94
N PRO A 54 -22.97 19.62 19.61
CA PRO A 54 -22.72 18.47 18.74
C PRO A 54 -21.35 17.81 18.98
N ARG A 55 -21.18 16.59 18.46
CA ARG A 55 -19.90 15.85 18.54
C ARG A 55 -18.80 16.60 17.78
N ALA A 56 -17.60 16.59 18.34
CA ALA A 56 -16.38 17.10 17.73
C ALA A 56 -15.75 16.06 16.79
N ALA A 57 -15.16 16.56 15.70
CA ALA A 57 -14.46 15.75 14.71
C ALA A 57 -12.96 15.69 15.03
N TYR A 58 -12.35 14.51 14.92
CA TYR A 58 -10.97 14.26 15.34
C TYR A 58 -10.18 13.60 14.21
N ASP A 59 -8.97 14.06 13.93
CA ASP A 59 -8.18 13.57 12.80
C ASP A 59 -7.51 12.20 13.03
N GLY A 60 -7.58 11.66 14.25
CA GLY A 60 -6.94 10.41 14.62
C GLY A 60 -5.50 10.56 15.11
N LYS A 61 -5.00 11.80 15.20
CA LYS A 61 -3.63 12.14 15.60
C LYS A 61 -3.61 13.15 16.74
N LYS A 62 -3.83 14.43 16.42
CA LYS A 62 -3.63 15.56 17.33
C LYS A 62 -4.74 16.60 17.23
N ASN A 63 -5.43 16.70 16.08
CA ASN A 63 -6.35 17.80 15.84
C ASN A 63 -7.80 17.38 16.09
N LEU A 64 -8.47 18.07 17.00
CA LEU A 64 -9.91 17.97 17.23
C LEU A 64 -10.58 19.31 16.98
N PHE A 65 -11.71 19.28 16.27
CA PHE A 65 -12.48 20.46 15.89
C PHE A 65 -13.89 20.35 16.44
N ALA A 66 -14.32 21.36 17.18
CA ALA A 66 -15.66 21.46 17.73
C ALA A 66 -16.35 22.74 17.22
N SER A 67 -17.65 22.67 16.93
CA SER A 67 -18.47 23.81 16.47
C SER A 67 -18.87 24.76 17.60
N ARG A 68 -18.38 24.52 18.81
CA ARG A 68 -18.53 25.37 19.99
C ARG A 68 -17.32 25.23 20.89
N ARG A 69 -17.12 26.22 21.77
CA ARG A 69 -16.11 26.12 22.83
C ARG A 69 -16.53 25.02 23.82
N LEU A 70 -15.64 24.05 24.05
CA LEU A 70 -15.96 22.85 24.86
C LEU A 70 -15.94 23.13 26.37
N PHE A 71 -15.05 24.00 26.84
CA PHE A 71 -14.90 24.34 28.24
C PHE A 71 -14.40 25.79 28.41
N PRO A 72 -14.65 26.45 29.56
CA PRO A 72 -14.25 27.84 29.79
C PRO A 72 -12.73 28.05 29.80
N ASP A 73 -11.98 27.09 30.32
CA ASP A 73 -10.52 27.16 30.41
C ASP A 73 -9.85 26.92 29.05
N GLN A 74 -8.54 27.15 28.97
CA GLN A 74 -7.79 26.85 27.74
C GLN A 74 -7.50 25.34 27.60
N SER A 75 -7.46 24.58 28.69
CA SER A 75 -7.22 23.14 28.64
C SER A 75 -8.06 22.37 29.66
N ALA A 76 -8.41 21.13 29.33
CA ALA A 76 -9.08 20.20 30.23
C ALA A 76 -8.50 18.79 30.08
N VAL A 77 -8.50 18.02 31.18
CA VAL A 77 -8.03 16.63 31.20
C VAL A 77 -9.19 15.72 31.58
N PHE A 78 -9.42 14.69 30.77
CA PHE A 78 -10.47 13.70 30.97
C PHE A 78 -9.88 12.31 31.14
N ASN A 79 -10.36 11.57 32.13
CA ASN A 79 -9.92 10.19 32.39
C ASN A 79 -10.88 9.20 31.71
N VAL A 80 -10.43 8.56 30.64
CA VAL A 80 -11.26 7.66 29.83
C VAL A 80 -10.95 6.19 30.16
N PRO A 81 -11.89 5.42 30.72
CA PRO A 81 -11.70 4.00 31.01
C PRO A 81 -11.83 3.17 29.73
N LEU A 82 -10.84 2.33 29.43
CA LEU A 82 -10.83 1.50 28.20
C LEU A 82 -11.68 0.23 28.25
N SER A 83 -12.22 -0.09 29.41
CA SER A 83 -13.07 -1.26 29.63
C SER A 83 -14.07 -0.92 30.72
N ASP A 84 -15.15 -1.67 30.79
CA ASP A 84 -16.19 -1.46 31.80
C ASP A 84 -16.07 -2.46 32.96
N GLY A 85 -14.92 -3.13 33.08
CA GLY A 85 -14.61 -4.06 34.15
C GLY A 85 -14.15 -3.37 35.44
N PRO A 86 -13.99 -4.13 36.55
CA PRO A 86 -13.76 -3.59 37.89
C PRO A 86 -12.44 -2.81 38.05
N ASN A 87 -11.42 -3.07 37.22
CA ASN A 87 -10.15 -2.35 37.21
C ASN A 87 -9.77 -1.95 35.77
N PRO A 88 -10.42 -0.93 35.21
CA PRO A 88 -10.20 -0.56 33.83
C PRO A 88 -8.90 0.20 33.67
N LYS A 89 -8.16 -0.09 32.60
CA LYS A 89 -7.03 0.77 32.22
C LYS A 89 -7.56 2.13 31.79
N VAL A 90 -7.19 3.17 32.50
CA VAL A 90 -7.59 4.55 32.21
C VAL A 90 -6.55 5.23 31.32
N ILE A 91 -7.01 6.02 30.35
CA ILE A 91 -6.17 6.91 29.55
C ILE A 91 -6.59 8.35 29.88
N ALA A 92 -5.63 9.17 30.31
CA ALA A 92 -5.82 10.60 30.42
C ALA A 92 -5.79 11.25 29.03
N VAL A 93 -6.85 11.97 28.68
CA VAL A 93 -7.01 12.73 27.45
C VAL A 93 -6.91 14.20 27.82
N GLN A 94 -5.79 14.83 27.48
CA GLN A 94 -5.65 16.28 27.57
C GLN A 94 -6.14 16.91 26.26
N LEU A 95 -7.05 17.89 26.39
CA LEU A 95 -7.51 18.75 25.32
C LEU A 95 -7.04 20.17 25.61
N THR A 96 -6.32 20.78 24.68
CA THR A 96 -5.84 22.17 24.80
C THR A 96 -6.31 22.97 23.61
N GLN A 97 -7.07 24.04 23.83
CA GLN A 97 -7.50 24.95 22.78
C GLN A 97 -6.30 25.71 22.21
N VAL A 98 -6.15 25.68 20.89
CA VAL A 98 -5.02 26.27 20.16
C VAL A 98 -5.49 27.09 18.98
N GLY A 99 -4.75 28.16 18.68
CA GLY A 99 -5.03 29.05 17.55
C GLY A 99 -6.34 29.83 17.65
N ASP A 100 -6.58 30.64 16.63
CA ASP A 100 -7.82 31.40 16.48
C ASP A 100 -8.96 30.51 15.94
N PRO A 101 -10.22 30.77 16.32
CA PRO A 101 -11.36 30.06 15.78
C PRO A 101 -11.50 30.20 14.25
N ILE A 102 -11.89 29.12 13.59
CA ILE A 102 -12.13 29.08 12.15
C ILE A 102 -13.61 29.39 11.91
N ASN A 103 -13.90 30.62 11.51
CA ASN A 103 -15.25 31.08 11.22
C ASN A 103 -15.57 31.00 9.70
N PRO A 104 -16.84 31.18 9.30
CA PRO A 104 -17.21 31.17 7.88
C PRO A 104 -16.49 32.24 7.03
N ILE A 105 -16.07 33.36 7.62
CA ILE A 105 -15.31 34.40 6.91
C ILE A 105 -13.96 33.86 6.48
N VAL A 106 -13.25 33.14 7.34
CA VAL A 106 -11.96 32.50 7.00
C VAL A 106 -12.17 31.50 5.85
N LEU A 107 -13.23 30.69 5.89
CA LEU A 107 -13.53 29.76 4.80
C LEU A 107 -13.79 30.47 3.46
N ASN A 108 -14.46 31.63 3.49
CA ASN A 108 -14.66 32.48 2.31
C ASN A 108 -13.35 33.12 1.83
N GLN A 109 -12.47 33.55 2.75
CA GLN A 109 -11.15 34.08 2.38
C GLN A 109 -10.29 33.01 1.69
N VAL A 110 -10.41 31.74 2.10
CA VAL A 110 -9.70 30.62 1.46
C VAL A 110 -10.14 30.43 0.00
N ILE A 111 -11.43 30.42 -0.29
CA ILE A 111 -11.94 30.24 -1.66
C ILE A 111 -11.63 31.44 -2.58
N ASN A 112 -11.48 32.63 -1.99
CA ASN A 112 -11.13 33.86 -2.70
C ASN A 112 -9.61 34.07 -2.83
N GLY A 113 -8.79 33.16 -2.29
CA GLY A 113 -7.32 33.29 -2.30
C GLY A 113 -6.79 34.43 -1.44
N GLN A 114 -7.54 34.87 -0.43
CA GLN A 114 -7.23 36.00 0.45
C GLN A 114 -6.72 35.57 1.83
N ALA A 115 -6.91 34.30 2.21
CA ALA A 115 -6.43 33.78 3.48
C ALA A 115 -4.92 33.51 3.44
N ASP A 116 -4.24 33.70 4.57
CA ASP A 116 -2.84 33.31 4.71
C ASP A 116 -2.67 31.77 4.57
N PRO A 117 -1.45 31.29 4.25
CA PRO A 117 -1.21 29.87 4.04
C PRO A 117 -1.51 28.98 5.25
N GLN A 118 -1.26 29.44 6.47
CA GLN A 118 -1.45 28.63 7.68
C GLN A 118 -2.93 28.46 7.99
N ARG A 119 -3.72 29.56 7.95
CA ARG A 119 -5.17 29.49 8.12
C ARG A 119 -5.84 28.70 7.01
N SER A 120 -5.35 28.81 5.77
CA SER A 120 -5.83 28.00 4.66
C SER A 120 -5.61 26.50 4.90
N GLN A 121 -4.42 26.12 5.37
CA GLN A 121 -4.12 24.73 5.68
C GLN A 121 -4.97 24.19 6.84
N LEU A 122 -5.21 25.01 7.87
CA LEU A 122 -6.04 24.61 9.00
C LEU A 122 -7.52 24.44 8.60
N ALA A 123 -8.06 25.37 7.81
CA ALA A 123 -9.40 25.30 7.25
C ALA A 123 -9.60 24.05 6.37
N VAL A 124 -8.64 23.72 5.52
CA VAL A 124 -8.67 22.49 4.72
C VAL A 124 -8.62 21.26 5.63
N THR A 125 -7.81 21.29 6.69
CA THR A 125 -7.71 20.19 7.66
C THR A 125 -9.02 19.98 8.43
N LEU A 126 -9.69 21.06 8.82
CA LEU A 126 -11.03 21.02 9.41
C LEU A 126 -12.01 20.30 8.47
N LEU A 127 -12.20 20.80 7.25
CA LEU A 127 -13.15 20.23 6.29
C LEU A 127 -12.81 18.77 5.97
N GLN A 128 -11.52 18.46 5.85
CA GLN A 128 -11.03 17.11 5.62
C GLN A 128 -11.38 16.17 6.76
N THR A 129 -11.33 16.64 8.00
CA THR A 129 -11.66 15.88 9.20
C THR A 129 -13.17 15.63 9.28
N LEU A 130 -13.99 16.65 9.02
CA LEU A 130 -15.46 16.53 9.03
C LEU A 130 -15.97 15.44 8.08
N VAL A 131 -15.54 15.47 6.81
CA VAL A 131 -16.03 14.52 5.78
C VAL A 131 -15.51 13.09 5.99
N ARG A 132 -14.43 12.93 6.76
CA ARG A 132 -13.81 11.62 7.00
C ARG A 132 -14.24 10.95 8.29
N GLN A 133 -14.77 11.71 9.24
CA GLN A 133 -15.06 11.19 10.57
C GLN A 133 -16.03 10.00 10.52
N ALA A 134 -17.20 10.17 9.90
CA ALA A 134 -18.21 9.10 9.80
C ALA A 134 -17.68 7.81 9.13
N PRO A 135 -17.11 7.85 7.91
CA PRO A 135 -16.62 6.63 7.26
C PRO A 135 -15.50 5.94 8.05
N VAL A 136 -14.60 6.70 8.67
CA VAL A 136 -13.52 6.13 9.50
C VAL A 136 -14.07 5.39 10.72
N MET A 137 -15.04 5.98 11.41
CA MET A 137 -15.66 5.38 12.59
C MET A 137 -16.47 4.13 12.26
N ALA A 138 -17.21 4.16 11.15
CA ALA A 138 -18.04 3.04 10.71
C ALA A 138 -17.19 1.82 10.30
N GLN A 139 -16.16 2.04 9.48
CA GLN A 139 -15.41 0.94 8.86
C GLN A 139 -14.25 0.44 9.72
N LYS A 140 -13.66 1.30 10.56
CA LYS A 140 -12.48 1.00 11.40
C LYS A 140 -11.27 0.45 10.61
N THR A 141 -11.27 0.64 9.30
CA THR A 141 -10.29 0.17 8.32
C THR A 141 -9.83 1.36 7.48
N PHE A 142 -8.87 2.11 8.00
CA PHE A 142 -8.38 3.30 7.31
C PHE A 142 -6.88 3.35 7.14
N ASN A 143 -6.48 3.95 6.03
CA ASN A 143 -5.18 4.56 5.83
C ASN A 143 -5.35 6.09 5.89
N ALA A 144 -4.26 6.84 6.03
CA ALA A 144 -4.23 8.27 6.25
C ALA A 144 -5.14 9.11 5.34
N ARG A 145 -5.60 8.61 4.17
CA ARG A 145 -6.55 9.29 3.26
C ARG A 145 -7.62 8.38 2.62
N SER A 146 -7.67 7.10 2.98
CA SER A 146 -8.60 6.13 2.36
C SER A 146 -9.28 5.29 3.42
N VAL A 147 -10.54 4.93 3.17
CA VAL A 147 -11.34 4.03 4.01
C VAL A 147 -11.77 2.84 3.16
N PHE A 148 -11.76 1.63 3.69
CA PHE A 148 -11.99 0.39 2.95
C PHE A 148 -13.19 -0.39 3.50
N THR A 149 -13.97 -1.04 2.63
CA THR A 149 -15.13 -1.85 3.02
C THR A 149 -14.85 -3.35 2.85
N SER A 150 -15.47 -4.16 3.69
CA SER A 150 -15.52 -5.63 3.56
C SER A 150 -16.61 -6.14 2.59
N SER A 151 -17.41 -5.24 1.99
CA SER A 151 -18.49 -5.64 1.07
C SER A 151 -17.99 -6.04 -0.31
N GLU A 152 -16.97 -5.34 -0.83
CA GLU A 152 -16.36 -5.63 -2.12
C GLU A 152 -14.94 -6.16 -1.92
N THR A 153 -14.82 -7.49 -1.89
CA THR A 153 -13.55 -8.16 -1.58
C THR A 153 -13.16 -9.21 -2.62
N LYS A 154 -11.85 -9.41 -2.79
CA LYS A 154 -11.29 -10.48 -3.62
C LYS A 154 -10.11 -11.13 -2.92
N SER A 155 -10.17 -12.44 -2.73
CA SER A 155 -9.01 -13.20 -2.26
C SER A 155 -7.98 -13.34 -3.37
N ILE A 156 -6.71 -13.09 -3.07
CA ILE A 156 -5.60 -13.16 -4.04
C ILE A 156 -4.59 -14.26 -3.69
N GLY A 157 -4.87 -15.05 -2.65
CA GLY A 157 -3.95 -16.06 -2.14
C GLY A 157 -2.83 -15.45 -1.29
N GLY A 158 -1.94 -16.32 -0.78
CA GLY A 158 -0.84 -15.90 0.09
C GLY A 158 -1.27 -15.32 1.44
N GLY A 159 -2.50 -15.62 1.88
CA GLY A 159 -3.10 -15.05 3.08
C GLY A 159 -3.64 -13.62 2.92
N PHE A 160 -3.83 -13.12 1.70
CA PHE A 160 -4.31 -11.76 1.47
C PHE A 160 -5.66 -11.69 0.78
N ASP A 161 -6.50 -10.77 1.26
CA ASP A 161 -7.69 -10.31 0.55
C ASP A 161 -7.50 -8.84 0.13
N LEU A 162 -8.09 -8.46 -0.99
CA LEU A 162 -8.18 -7.09 -1.45
C LEU A 162 -9.54 -6.54 -1.11
N TRP A 163 -9.57 -5.38 -0.47
CA TRP A 163 -10.77 -4.63 -0.13
C TRP A 163 -10.82 -3.38 -0.98
N ARG A 164 -11.99 -3.10 -1.57
CA ARG A 164 -12.23 -1.81 -2.23
C ARG A 164 -12.52 -0.75 -1.17
N GLY A 165 -12.18 0.49 -1.50
CA GLY A 165 -12.40 1.63 -0.64
C GLY A 165 -12.43 2.92 -1.43
N PHE A 166 -12.55 4.03 -0.69
CA PHE A 166 -12.57 5.36 -1.26
C PHE A 166 -11.49 6.22 -0.64
N PHE A 167 -10.67 6.81 -1.51
CA PHE A 167 -9.82 7.95 -1.21
C PHE A 167 -10.67 9.21 -1.20
N GLN A 168 -10.39 10.11 -0.26
CA GLN A 168 -11.04 11.42 -0.18
C GLN A 168 -10.02 12.53 0.08
N SER A 169 -10.15 13.64 -0.62
CA SER A 169 -9.39 14.86 -0.30
C SER A 169 -10.16 16.15 -0.56
N ILE A 170 -10.09 17.09 0.36
CA ILE A 170 -10.59 18.46 0.18
C ILE A 170 -9.57 19.28 -0.62
N ARG A 171 -10.05 20.01 -1.62
CA ARG A 171 -9.26 20.84 -2.54
C ARG A 171 -9.92 22.21 -2.71
N PRO A 172 -9.36 23.29 -2.14
CA PRO A 172 -9.75 24.64 -2.52
C PRO A 172 -9.42 24.88 -4.00
N VAL A 173 -10.35 25.50 -4.71
CA VAL A 173 -10.17 26.01 -6.07
C VAL A 173 -10.70 27.44 -6.11
N ALA A 174 -10.45 28.17 -7.21
CA ALA A 174 -11.02 29.50 -7.36
C ALA A 174 -12.55 29.49 -7.16
N ASN A 175 -13.01 30.28 -6.19
CA ASN A 175 -14.42 30.48 -5.85
C ASN A 175 -15.18 29.23 -5.35
N SER A 176 -14.49 28.13 -5.01
CA SER A 176 -15.16 26.90 -4.59
C SER A 176 -14.26 25.97 -3.78
N ILE A 177 -14.87 25.02 -3.08
CA ILE A 177 -14.16 23.90 -2.47
C ILE A 177 -14.68 22.61 -3.10
N LEU A 178 -13.76 21.78 -3.56
CA LEU A 178 -14.05 20.49 -4.16
C LEU A 178 -13.64 19.35 -3.23
N ILE A 179 -14.42 18.28 -3.24
CA ILE A 179 -14.06 16.99 -2.65
C ILE A 179 -13.67 16.07 -3.78
N ASN A 180 -12.39 15.72 -3.86
CA ASN A 180 -11.91 14.70 -4.77
C ASN A 180 -12.11 13.32 -4.13
N VAL A 181 -12.88 12.47 -4.81
CA VAL A 181 -13.16 11.09 -4.37
C VAL A 181 -12.67 10.14 -5.43
N ASP A 182 -11.91 9.13 -5.03
CA ASP A 182 -11.41 8.13 -5.97
C ASP A 182 -11.43 6.73 -5.37
N ILE A 183 -11.44 5.71 -6.23
CA ILE A 183 -11.41 4.32 -5.77
C ILE A 183 -10.00 3.95 -5.33
N SER A 184 -9.93 3.30 -4.18
CA SER A 184 -8.71 2.79 -3.59
C SER A 184 -8.83 1.27 -3.38
N THR A 185 -7.70 0.58 -3.46
CA THR A 185 -7.58 -0.84 -3.14
C THR A 185 -6.65 -1.00 -1.95
N GLY A 186 -7.11 -1.66 -0.89
CA GLY A 186 -6.32 -1.98 0.28
C GLY A 186 -6.14 -3.49 0.39
N ALA A 187 -4.92 -3.96 0.59
CA ALA A 187 -4.69 -5.35 0.98
C ALA A 187 -4.92 -5.50 2.49
N VAL A 188 -5.61 -6.56 2.87
CA VAL A 188 -5.83 -6.95 4.26
C VAL A 188 -5.35 -8.37 4.50
N TYR A 189 -5.09 -8.70 5.76
CA TYR A 189 -4.92 -10.10 6.17
C TYR A 189 -6.24 -10.84 5.94
N SER A 190 -6.18 -11.98 5.25
CA SER A 190 -7.38 -12.72 4.87
C SER A 190 -8.13 -13.25 6.09
N ALA A 191 -9.46 -13.20 6.01
CA ALA A 191 -10.32 -13.81 7.01
C ALA A 191 -10.47 -15.33 6.81
N ARG A 192 -10.16 -15.86 5.60
CA ARG A 192 -10.21 -17.31 5.31
C ARG A 192 -9.12 -18.06 6.09
N ASP A 193 -7.90 -17.56 5.98
CA ASP A 193 -6.74 -18.08 6.71
C ASP A 193 -6.56 -17.30 8.03
N SER A 194 -7.62 -17.21 8.84
CA SER A 194 -7.59 -16.33 10.01
C SER A 194 -6.71 -16.86 11.14
N ILE A 195 -6.45 -18.17 11.23
CA ILE A 195 -5.50 -18.73 12.18
C ILE A 195 -4.08 -18.37 11.72
N VAL A 196 -3.25 -17.87 12.64
CA VAL A 196 -1.88 -17.39 12.33
C VAL A 196 -1.02 -18.48 11.68
N SER A 197 -1.20 -19.76 12.06
CA SER A 197 -0.54 -20.91 11.42
C SER A 197 -0.90 -21.05 9.94
N ASP A 198 -2.19 -20.93 9.64
CA ASP A 198 -2.74 -21.16 8.31
C ASP A 198 -2.37 -19.99 7.40
N TRP A 199 -2.47 -18.77 7.93
CA TRP A 199 -1.99 -17.56 7.27
C TRP A 199 -0.50 -17.65 6.92
N ALA A 200 0.33 -18.06 7.88
CA ALA A 200 1.77 -18.20 7.67
C ALA A 200 2.08 -19.25 6.60
N THR A 201 1.34 -20.35 6.59
CA THR A 201 1.45 -21.40 5.58
C THR A 201 1.09 -20.84 4.20
N ALA A 202 -0.07 -20.20 4.05
CA ALA A 202 -0.45 -19.56 2.80
C ALA A 202 0.60 -18.55 2.32
N PHE A 203 1.12 -17.71 3.22
CA PHE A 203 2.11 -16.67 2.90
C PHE A 203 3.45 -17.24 2.43
N ILE A 204 3.96 -18.30 3.08
CA ILE A 204 5.24 -18.92 2.73
C ILE A 204 5.16 -19.65 1.39
N HIS A 205 4.02 -20.30 1.10
CA HIS A 205 3.78 -21.01 -0.15
C HIS A 205 3.28 -20.11 -1.29
N ALA A 206 3.10 -18.81 -1.04
CA ALA A 206 2.64 -17.86 -2.03
C ALA A 206 3.54 -17.87 -3.27
N GLY A 207 2.93 -17.99 -4.46
CA GLY A 207 3.64 -18.01 -5.74
C GLY A 207 3.97 -19.41 -6.27
N GLY A 208 3.29 -20.45 -5.80
CA GLY A 208 3.35 -21.80 -6.38
C GLY A 208 4.46 -22.68 -5.83
N ARG A 209 4.90 -22.46 -4.58
CA ARG A 209 5.92 -23.29 -3.91
C ARG A 209 5.35 -24.63 -3.40
N GLY A 210 4.78 -25.44 -4.29
CA GLY A 210 4.18 -26.73 -3.95
C GLY A 210 2.86 -26.61 -3.17
N GLN A 211 2.36 -27.75 -2.67
CA GLN A 211 1.15 -27.79 -1.84
C GLN A 211 1.42 -27.16 -0.46
N PRO A 212 0.53 -26.28 0.04
CA PRO A 212 0.70 -25.66 1.35
C PRO A 212 0.80 -26.70 2.47
N ASN A 213 1.88 -26.67 3.25
CA ASN A 213 2.08 -27.58 4.38
C ASN A 213 2.59 -26.83 5.62
N VAL A 214 1.86 -26.94 6.72
CA VAL A 214 2.23 -26.29 8.00
C VAL A 214 3.57 -26.78 8.56
N ARG A 215 4.02 -27.99 8.19
CA ARG A 215 5.32 -28.53 8.59
C ARG A 215 6.48 -27.72 8.03
N ASP A 216 6.34 -27.18 6.82
CA ASP A 216 7.38 -26.38 6.17
C ASP A 216 7.60 -25.07 6.94
N VAL A 217 6.51 -24.52 7.51
CA VAL A 217 6.56 -23.35 8.39
C VAL A 217 7.15 -23.68 9.77
N ALA A 218 6.82 -24.86 10.32
CA ALA A 218 7.35 -25.32 11.60
C ALA A 218 8.87 -25.55 11.57
N GLN A 219 9.42 -25.94 10.41
CA GLN A 219 10.85 -26.22 10.22
C GLN A 219 11.68 -24.99 9.82
N LEU A 220 11.08 -23.80 9.71
CA LEU A 220 11.82 -22.58 9.34
C LEU A 220 12.89 -22.24 10.38
N ALA A 221 14.15 -22.24 9.94
CA ALA A 221 15.27 -21.80 10.77
C ALA A 221 15.20 -20.28 11.04
N ARG A 222 15.55 -19.85 12.27
CA ARG A 222 15.54 -18.42 12.69
C ARG A 222 16.32 -17.48 11.77
N GLY A 223 17.38 -17.97 11.12
CA GLY A 223 18.22 -17.18 10.22
C GLY A 223 17.76 -17.16 8.76
N SER A 224 16.80 -18.02 8.39
CA SER A 224 16.33 -18.15 7.02
C SER A 224 15.66 -16.88 6.52
N GLU A 225 15.75 -16.63 5.21
CA GLU A 225 15.09 -15.47 4.58
C GLU A 225 13.57 -15.53 4.75
N ASP A 226 12.99 -16.74 4.65
CA ASP A 226 11.56 -16.96 4.83
C ASP A 226 11.11 -16.68 6.27
N TRP A 227 11.91 -16.99 7.29
CA TRP A 227 11.64 -16.58 8.67
C TRP A 227 11.64 -15.06 8.83
N LYS A 228 12.63 -14.37 8.26
CA LYS A 228 12.70 -12.89 8.29
C LYS A 228 11.49 -12.27 7.60
N ARG A 229 11.09 -12.81 6.45
CA ARG A 229 9.89 -12.38 5.71
C ARG A 229 8.62 -12.56 6.55
N LEU A 230 8.43 -13.74 7.16
CA LEU A 230 7.28 -14.04 8.01
C LEU A 230 7.22 -13.14 9.26
N LYS A 231 8.34 -13.02 9.98
CA LYS A 231 8.49 -12.14 11.14
C LYS A 231 8.18 -10.70 10.76
N ASN A 232 8.71 -10.22 9.64
CA ASN A 232 8.39 -8.89 9.15
C ASN A 232 6.90 -8.77 8.83
N ALA A 233 6.29 -9.73 8.15
CA ALA A 233 4.88 -9.67 7.76
C ALA A 233 3.92 -9.63 8.95
N LEU A 234 4.13 -10.44 9.99
CA LEU A 234 3.26 -10.54 11.18
C LEU A 234 3.52 -9.48 12.26
N LYS A 235 4.64 -8.74 12.19
CA LYS A 235 4.96 -7.70 13.18
C LYS A 235 3.86 -6.64 13.27
N HIS A 236 3.40 -6.38 14.50
CA HIS A 236 2.32 -5.45 14.90
C HIS A 236 0.89 -5.85 14.51
N VAL A 237 0.69 -7.07 14.01
CA VAL A 237 -0.66 -7.60 13.76
C VAL A 237 -1.37 -7.85 15.09
N LYS A 238 -2.65 -7.46 15.16
CA LYS A 238 -3.53 -7.78 16.28
C LYS A 238 -4.14 -9.17 16.10
N ILE A 239 -4.15 -9.93 17.17
CA ILE A 239 -4.67 -11.30 17.19
C ILE A 239 -5.55 -11.50 18.43
N THR A 240 -6.45 -12.46 18.36
CA THR A 240 -7.20 -12.97 19.51
C THR A 240 -6.78 -14.40 19.76
N ALA A 241 -6.45 -14.73 21.01
CA ALA A 241 -6.15 -16.10 21.41
C ALA A 241 -7.45 -16.86 21.66
N LEU A 242 -7.66 -17.97 20.95
CA LEU A 242 -8.76 -18.89 21.21
C LEU A 242 -8.38 -19.75 22.42
N LEU A 243 -9.00 -19.49 23.57
CA LEU A 243 -8.83 -20.31 24.75
C LEU A 243 -9.95 -21.36 24.80
N PRO A 244 -9.64 -22.67 24.87
CA PRO A 244 -10.64 -23.74 24.83
C PRO A 244 -11.65 -23.74 25.99
N ARG A 245 -11.36 -23.09 27.12
CA ARG A 245 -12.24 -23.06 28.31
C ARG A 245 -12.42 -21.64 28.84
N GLY A 246 -13.50 -20.97 28.42
CA GLY A 246 -14.15 -19.86 29.13
C GLY A 246 -13.33 -18.57 29.40
N GLY A 247 -12.09 -18.49 28.92
CA GLY A 247 -11.29 -17.27 29.04
C GLY A 247 -11.88 -16.16 28.19
N ARG A 248 -12.03 -14.95 28.75
CA ARG A 248 -12.45 -13.78 27.96
C ARG A 248 -11.49 -13.60 26.79
N PRO A 249 -11.96 -13.52 25.53
CA PRO A 249 -11.09 -13.30 24.39
C PRO A 249 -10.33 -12.00 24.60
N ARG A 250 -9.00 -12.09 24.58
CA ARG A 250 -8.10 -10.95 24.72
C ARG A 250 -7.41 -10.69 23.40
N ILE A 251 -7.38 -9.41 23.01
CA ILE A 251 -6.64 -8.95 21.84
C ILE A 251 -5.19 -8.69 22.24
N TYR A 252 -4.27 -9.31 21.51
CA TYR A 252 -2.83 -9.14 21.66
C TYR A 252 -2.25 -8.50 20.40
N THR A 253 -1.11 -7.82 20.52
CA THR A 253 -0.31 -7.36 19.37
C THR A 253 0.95 -8.20 19.27
N ILE A 254 1.21 -8.76 18.09
CA ILE A 254 2.44 -9.51 17.82
C ILE A 254 3.63 -8.54 17.84
N LYS A 255 4.61 -8.83 18.72
CA LYS A 255 5.87 -8.11 18.83
C LYS A 255 7.02 -8.86 18.17
N ASP A 256 7.03 -10.18 18.28
CA ASP A 256 8.03 -11.07 17.70
C ASP A 256 7.45 -12.48 17.49
N LEU A 257 8.22 -13.40 16.91
CA LEU A 257 7.92 -14.81 16.74
C LEU A 257 8.98 -15.67 17.47
N GLU A 258 8.56 -16.82 17.98
CA GLU A 258 9.44 -17.80 18.62
C GLU A 258 9.29 -19.16 17.94
N PRO A 259 10.34 -19.78 17.38
CA PRO A 259 10.24 -21.11 16.78
C PRO A 259 9.97 -22.18 17.87
N ARG A 260 9.39 -23.32 17.48
CA ARG A 260 9.18 -24.49 18.35
C ARG A 260 8.52 -24.12 19.68
N ALA A 261 7.45 -23.33 19.61
CA ALA A 261 6.85 -22.72 20.79
C ALA A 261 6.26 -23.74 21.76
N GLY A 262 5.80 -24.91 21.30
CA GLY A 262 5.32 -25.97 22.19
C GLY A 262 6.38 -26.42 23.21
N PHE A 263 7.66 -26.43 22.80
CA PHE A 263 8.80 -26.83 23.64
C PHE A 263 9.39 -25.68 24.46
N TYR A 264 8.93 -24.44 24.26
CA TYR A 264 9.42 -23.31 25.04
C TYR A 264 9.05 -23.52 26.51
N GLN A 265 10.05 -23.44 27.39
CA GLN A 265 9.87 -23.61 28.83
C GLN A 265 9.82 -22.25 29.53
N PHE A 266 8.95 -22.13 30.52
CA PHE A 266 8.83 -20.96 31.38
C PHE A 266 8.58 -21.38 32.82
N ASP A 267 8.96 -20.51 33.75
CA ASP A 267 8.70 -20.71 35.17
C ASP A 267 7.22 -20.44 35.47
N MET A 268 6.57 -21.41 36.10
CA MET A 268 5.23 -21.26 36.66
C MET A 268 5.28 -21.70 38.13
N ASP A 269 5.28 -20.71 39.02
CA ASP A 269 5.32 -20.90 40.48
C ASP A 269 6.52 -21.76 40.94
N GLY A 270 7.71 -21.49 40.40
CA GLY A 270 8.96 -22.19 40.74
C GLY A 270 9.13 -23.55 40.05
N ARG A 271 8.24 -23.91 39.13
CA ARG A 271 8.35 -25.13 38.31
C ARG A 271 8.46 -24.78 36.83
N MET A 272 9.52 -25.27 36.19
CA MET A 272 9.68 -25.17 34.74
C MET A 272 8.63 -26.03 34.04
N THR A 273 7.80 -25.40 33.22
CA THR A 273 6.78 -26.09 32.41
C THR A 273 6.90 -25.66 30.95
N SER A 274 6.66 -26.59 30.03
CA SER A 274 6.59 -26.27 28.60
C SER A 274 5.23 -25.67 28.24
N ILE A 275 5.16 -24.89 27.16
CA ILE A 275 3.88 -24.38 26.66
C ILE A 275 2.93 -25.55 26.33
N MET A 276 3.41 -26.64 25.70
CA MET A 276 2.55 -27.79 25.40
C MET A 276 1.98 -28.44 26.67
N ASP A 277 2.78 -28.61 27.72
CA ASP A 277 2.33 -29.20 28.99
C ASP A 277 1.35 -28.28 29.71
N TYR A 278 1.60 -26.97 29.67
CA TYR A 278 0.70 -25.97 30.23
C TYR A 278 -0.68 -26.03 29.58
N TYR A 279 -0.76 -26.04 28.25
CA TYR A 279 -2.05 -26.10 27.55
C TYR A 279 -2.78 -27.43 27.79
N LYS A 280 -2.03 -28.54 27.84
CA LYS A 280 -2.58 -29.86 28.15
C LYS A 280 -3.13 -29.93 29.57
N LYS A 281 -2.36 -29.49 30.58
CA LYS A 281 -2.76 -29.56 31.99
C LYS A 281 -3.85 -28.55 32.36
N LYS A 282 -3.72 -27.29 31.94
CA LYS A 282 -4.62 -26.20 32.36
C LYS A 282 -5.91 -26.14 31.55
N TYR A 283 -5.83 -26.36 30.24
CA TYR A 283 -6.99 -26.22 29.33
C TYR A 283 -7.48 -27.56 28.77
N GLY A 284 -6.79 -28.67 29.04
CA GLY A 284 -7.11 -29.97 28.46
C GLY A 284 -6.90 -29.99 26.94
N HIS A 285 -6.03 -29.12 26.41
CA HIS A 285 -5.83 -28.95 24.97
C HIS A 285 -4.43 -29.39 24.56
N THR A 286 -4.37 -30.41 23.72
CA THR A 286 -3.12 -30.91 23.15
C THR A 286 -2.80 -30.13 21.88
N LEU A 287 -1.63 -29.49 21.86
CA LEU A 287 -1.14 -28.78 20.69
C LEU A 287 -0.91 -29.76 19.53
N ARG A 288 -1.40 -29.44 18.33
CA ARG A 288 -1.26 -30.31 17.15
C ARG A 288 0.13 -30.21 16.54
N TYR A 289 0.73 -29.02 16.60
CA TYR A 289 2.05 -28.74 16.05
C TYR A 289 2.99 -28.11 17.10
N PRO A 290 3.55 -28.90 18.03
CA PRO A 290 4.46 -28.38 19.06
C PRO A 290 5.73 -27.71 18.50
N ASP A 291 6.22 -28.17 17.34
CA ASP A 291 7.37 -27.59 16.64
C ASP A 291 7.05 -26.28 15.92
N LEU A 292 5.76 -25.91 15.78
CA LEU A 292 5.37 -24.66 15.12
C LEU A 292 5.82 -23.44 15.94
N PHE A 293 5.99 -22.32 15.25
CA PHE A 293 6.28 -21.07 15.92
C PHE A 293 5.10 -20.60 16.80
N GLY A 294 5.44 -19.77 17.78
CA GLY A 294 4.51 -19.03 18.61
C GLY A 294 4.68 -17.53 18.40
N VAL A 295 3.64 -16.78 18.71
CA VAL A 295 3.63 -15.33 18.65
C VAL A 295 3.99 -14.73 20.00
N VAL A 296 5.01 -13.88 20.02
CA VAL A 296 5.46 -13.16 21.21
C VAL A 296 4.63 -11.89 21.32
N THR A 297 3.85 -11.75 22.39
CA THR A 297 2.95 -10.60 22.61
C THR A 297 3.53 -9.58 23.59
N ARG A 298 4.46 -10.02 24.44
CA ARG A 298 5.17 -9.21 25.42
C ARG A 298 6.57 -9.78 25.63
N THR A 299 7.55 -8.90 25.82
CA THR A 299 8.94 -9.25 26.08
C THR A 299 9.36 -8.92 27.51
N THR A 300 8.79 -7.87 28.11
CA THR A 300 9.14 -7.38 29.46
C THR A 300 7.89 -7.14 30.33
N PRO A 301 7.97 -7.33 31.66
CA PRO A 301 9.05 -8.00 32.41
C PRO A 301 9.20 -9.49 32.10
N HIS A 302 8.13 -10.18 31.67
CA HIS A 302 8.18 -11.59 31.28
C HIS A 302 7.74 -11.77 29.84
N ARG A 303 8.41 -12.69 29.14
CA ARG A 303 8.11 -13.04 27.76
C ARG A 303 6.80 -13.83 27.71
N VAL A 304 5.82 -13.37 26.93
CA VAL A 304 4.53 -14.05 26.75
C VAL A 304 4.45 -14.56 25.33
N ILE A 305 4.39 -15.88 25.20
CA ILE A 305 4.34 -16.59 23.92
C ILE A 305 3.02 -17.36 23.85
N LEU A 306 2.34 -17.24 22.71
CA LEU A 306 1.11 -17.99 22.42
C LEU A 306 1.37 -18.88 21.20
N PRO A 307 0.98 -20.18 21.21
CA PRO A 307 1.08 -21.03 20.02
C PRO A 307 0.34 -20.41 18.83
N ALA A 308 0.94 -20.41 17.64
CA ALA A 308 0.32 -19.80 16.45
C ALA A 308 -0.99 -20.50 16.04
N GLU A 309 -1.11 -21.81 16.29
CA GLU A 309 -2.29 -22.62 15.94
C GLU A 309 -3.57 -22.28 16.73
N ILE A 310 -3.46 -21.49 17.80
CA ILE A 310 -4.62 -21.00 18.58
C ILE A 310 -4.81 -19.49 18.49
N CYS A 311 -4.03 -18.81 17.65
CA CYS A 311 -4.09 -17.36 17.49
C CYS A 311 -4.84 -17.01 16.21
N VAL A 312 -5.86 -16.16 16.32
CA VAL A 312 -6.68 -15.70 15.19
C VAL A 312 -6.38 -14.24 14.90
N ILE A 313 -5.99 -13.93 13.66
CA ILE A 313 -5.81 -12.58 13.15
C ILE A 313 -7.14 -11.83 13.21
N GLN A 314 -7.12 -10.63 13.81
CA GLN A 314 -8.30 -9.78 13.84
C GLN A 314 -8.67 -9.31 12.41
N PRO A 315 -9.96 -9.38 12.02
CA PRO A 315 -10.38 -9.04 10.67
C PRO A 315 -10.19 -7.55 10.36
N GLY A 316 -10.13 -7.20 9.07
CA GLY A 316 -10.05 -5.81 8.60
C GLY A 316 -8.70 -5.11 8.80
N GLN A 317 -7.67 -5.84 9.23
CA GLN A 317 -6.34 -5.26 9.37
C GLN A 317 -5.66 -5.08 8.01
N LEU A 318 -5.32 -3.83 7.68
CA LEU A 318 -4.59 -3.52 6.45
C LEU A 318 -3.14 -4.02 6.52
N TYR A 319 -2.69 -4.68 5.45
CA TYR A 319 -1.29 -5.02 5.21
C TYR A 319 -0.57 -3.82 4.60
N LYS A 320 0.19 -3.09 5.44
CA LYS A 320 0.87 -1.84 5.05
C LYS A 320 2.28 -2.03 4.47
N LYS A 321 2.76 -3.27 4.40
CA LYS A 321 4.11 -3.60 3.90
C LYS A 321 4.03 -3.93 2.41
N LYS A 322 5.19 -4.07 1.75
CA LYS A 322 5.23 -4.47 0.34
C LYS A 322 4.65 -5.88 0.17
N LEU A 323 3.63 -6.01 -0.67
CA LEU A 323 3.08 -7.32 -1.05
C LEU A 323 4.12 -8.10 -1.87
N PRO A 324 4.09 -9.44 -1.82
CA PRO A 324 4.84 -10.28 -2.74
C PRO A 324 4.61 -9.89 -4.20
N SER A 325 5.68 -9.79 -5.00
CA SER A 325 5.61 -9.29 -6.38
C SER A 325 4.69 -10.10 -7.28
N HIS A 326 4.62 -11.43 -7.09
CA HIS A 326 3.77 -12.32 -7.87
C HIS A 326 2.27 -12.10 -7.62
N LEU A 327 1.88 -11.38 -6.55
CA LEU A 327 0.48 -11.03 -6.27
C LEU A 327 0.08 -9.68 -6.91
N MET A 328 1.04 -8.89 -7.39
CA MET A 328 0.77 -7.54 -7.90
C MET A 328 -0.10 -7.54 -9.15
N ASP A 329 -0.03 -8.59 -9.97
CA ASP A 329 -0.87 -8.72 -11.16
C ASP A 329 -2.36 -8.84 -10.78
N GLU A 330 -2.67 -9.57 -9.71
CA GLU A 330 -4.03 -9.68 -9.19
C GLU A 330 -4.52 -8.36 -8.55
N VAL A 331 -3.64 -7.64 -7.86
CA VAL A 331 -3.92 -6.28 -7.37
C VAL A 331 -4.26 -5.35 -8.52
N LEU A 332 -3.46 -5.38 -9.60
CA LEU A 332 -3.68 -4.56 -10.78
C LEU A 332 -5.00 -4.91 -11.46
N ARG A 333 -5.29 -6.20 -11.65
CA ARG A 333 -6.56 -6.68 -12.23
C ARG A 333 -7.78 -6.24 -11.42
N PHE A 334 -7.72 -6.34 -10.09
CA PHE A 334 -8.82 -5.92 -9.22
C PHE A 334 -9.01 -4.40 -9.19
N SER A 335 -7.92 -3.65 -9.31
CA SER A 335 -7.93 -2.18 -9.26
C SER A 335 -8.27 -1.54 -10.61
N ALA A 336 -7.99 -2.23 -11.72
CA ALA A 336 -8.27 -1.77 -13.07
C ALA A 336 -9.78 -1.77 -13.32
N GLN A 337 -10.30 -0.61 -13.71
CA GLN A 337 -11.69 -0.43 -14.11
C GLN A 337 -11.74 0.53 -15.29
N GLN A 338 -12.71 0.31 -16.18
CA GLN A 338 -12.99 1.25 -17.25
C GLN A 338 -13.49 2.58 -16.65
N PRO A 339 -13.21 3.75 -17.30
CA PRO A 339 -13.56 5.05 -16.75
C PRO A 339 -15.02 5.18 -16.31
N GLN A 340 -15.97 4.66 -17.11
CA GLN A 340 -17.40 4.73 -16.78
C GLN A 340 -17.76 3.90 -15.54
N GLN A 341 -17.24 2.67 -15.44
CA GLN A 341 -17.45 1.82 -14.26
C GLN A 341 -16.84 2.44 -13.01
N ARG A 342 -15.63 3.01 -13.14
CA ARG A 342 -14.95 3.72 -12.05
C ARG A 342 -15.79 4.91 -11.57
N LEU A 343 -16.30 5.73 -12.49
CA LEU A 343 -17.16 6.86 -12.14
C LEU A 343 -18.45 6.40 -11.45
N ASN A 344 -19.10 5.34 -11.94
CA ASN A 344 -20.31 4.80 -11.32
C ASN A 344 -20.06 4.32 -9.88
N SER A 345 -18.95 3.62 -9.62
CA SER A 345 -18.58 3.21 -8.26
C SER A 345 -18.31 4.43 -7.35
N ILE A 346 -17.69 5.49 -7.87
CA ILE A 346 -17.48 6.74 -7.12
C ILE A 346 -18.81 7.41 -6.79
N LEU A 347 -19.74 7.49 -7.76
CA LEU A 347 -21.09 8.02 -7.55
C LEU A 347 -21.84 7.25 -6.46
N SER A 348 -21.82 5.91 -6.51
CA SER A 348 -22.42 5.07 -5.48
C SER A 348 -21.79 5.29 -4.10
N GLY A 349 -20.47 5.48 -4.04
CA GLY A 349 -19.77 5.79 -2.80
C GLY A 349 -20.19 7.14 -2.20
N VAL A 350 -20.32 8.18 -3.04
CA VAL A 350 -20.68 9.54 -2.62
C VAL A 350 -22.14 9.68 -2.24
N ALA A 351 -23.04 9.03 -2.98
CA ALA A 351 -24.47 9.07 -2.72
C ALA A 351 -24.92 8.09 -1.62
N GLY A 352 -24.13 7.05 -1.33
CA GLY A 352 -24.49 5.99 -0.40
C GLY A 352 -23.96 6.14 1.03
N ASP A 353 -24.30 5.16 1.85
CA ASP A 353 -24.00 5.11 3.28
C ASP A 353 -22.52 4.87 3.60
N PHE A 354 -21.69 4.55 2.60
CA PHE A 354 -20.27 4.34 2.84
C PHE A 354 -19.57 5.66 3.21
N LEU A 355 -19.69 6.69 2.36
CA LEU A 355 -19.14 8.01 2.66
C LEU A 355 -20.09 8.81 3.56
N ASN A 356 -21.39 8.57 3.42
CA ASN A 356 -22.45 9.11 4.27
C ASN A 356 -22.36 10.63 4.47
N TYR A 357 -22.09 11.39 3.41
CA TYR A 357 -21.97 12.85 3.50
C TYR A 357 -23.28 13.52 3.94
N HIS A 358 -24.43 12.93 3.60
CA HIS A 358 -25.75 13.49 3.88
C HIS A 358 -26.39 13.03 5.20
N GLY A 359 -25.94 11.89 5.76
CA GLY A 359 -26.40 11.37 7.05
C GLY A 359 -25.36 11.47 8.17
N SER A 360 -24.17 12.00 7.88
CA SER A 360 -23.14 12.20 8.90
C SER A 360 -23.46 13.39 9.80
N ASP A 361 -23.61 13.14 11.10
CA ASP A 361 -23.74 14.22 12.12
C ASP A 361 -22.60 15.24 12.03
N TYR A 362 -21.39 14.81 11.68
CA TYR A 362 -20.21 15.67 11.56
C TYR A 362 -20.26 16.62 10.36
N VAL A 363 -21.07 16.31 9.34
CA VAL A 363 -21.28 17.18 8.18
C VAL A 363 -22.57 17.97 8.37
N VAL A 364 -23.68 17.28 8.65
CA VAL A 364 -25.04 17.85 8.71
C VAL A 364 -25.17 18.92 9.79
N SER A 365 -24.65 18.68 11.00
CA SER A 365 -24.75 19.63 12.12
C SER A 365 -24.05 20.97 11.86
N THR A 366 -23.14 21.00 10.89
CA THR A 366 -22.36 22.20 10.53
C THR A 366 -23.06 23.07 9.48
N GLY A 367 -24.12 22.56 8.85
CA GLY A 367 -24.79 23.17 7.70
C GLY A 367 -24.04 22.99 6.37
N MET A 368 -22.92 22.26 6.35
CA MET A 368 -22.17 21.97 5.13
C MET A 368 -22.99 21.06 4.20
N LYS A 369 -23.01 21.38 2.90
CA LYS A 369 -23.71 20.59 1.88
C LYS A 369 -22.78 20.24 0.73
N ILE A 370 -22.78 18.98 0.34
CA ILE A 370 -21.93 18.43 -0.73
C ILE A 370 -22.82 17.97 -1.88
N SER A 371 -22.44 18.29 -3.12
CA SER A 371 -23.11 17.79 -4.32
C SER A 371 -22.83 16.29 -4.51
N THR A 372 -23.85 15.52 -4.89
CA THR A 372 -23.67 14.14 -5.37
C THR A 372 -23.41 14.06 -6.87
N LYS A 373 -23.56 15.19 -7.59
CA LYS A 373 -23.25 15.30 -9.01
C LYS A 373 -21.75 15.56 -9.20
N PRO A 374 -21.08 14.83 -10.11
CA PRO A 374 -19.71 15.11 -10.49
C PRO A 374 -19.58 16.51 -11.05
N TYR A 375 -18.47 17.17 -10.74
CA TYR A 375 -18.16 18.46 -11.32
C TYR A 375 -17.82 18.29 -12.80
N GLU A 376 -18.43 19.11 -13.65
CA GLU A 376 -18.18 19.12 -15.09
C GLU A 376 -17.30 20.31 -15.44
N VAL A 377 -16.27 20.05 -16.24
CA VAL A 377 -15.35 21.07 -16.74
C VAL A 377 -15.26 21.01 -18.26
N MET A 378 -15.04 22.16 -18.88
CA MET A 378 -14.73 22.22 -20.30
C MET A 378 -13.24 22.02 -20.51
N GLY A 379 -12.87 20.81 -20.93
CA GLY A 379 -11.51 20.47 -21.36
C GLY A 379 -11.22 21.01 -22.76
N ARG A 380 -9.93 21.13 -23.09
CA ARG A 380 -9.46 21.43 -24.45
C ARG A 380 -8.62 20.27 -24.96
N ALA A 381 -9.05 19.64 -26.06
CA ALA A 381 -8.20 18.72 -26.80
C ALA A 381 -7.22 19.51 -27.64
N LEU A 382 -5.94 19.39 -27.30
CA LEU A 382 -4.83 19.97 -28.05
C LEU A 382 -4.62 19.20 -29.36
N GLY A 383 -4.22 19.92 -30.41
CA GLY A 383 -3.80 19.28 -31.66
C GLY A 383 -2.59 18.38 -31.40
N ALA A 384 -2.61 17.16 -31.95
CA ALA A 384 -1.48 16.26 -31.81
C ALA A 384 -0.32 16.75 -32.70
N PRO A 385 0.93 16.74 -32.21
CA PRO A 385 2.07 17.04 -33.05
C PRO A 385 2.25 15.95 -34.10
N GLN A 386 2.95 16.29 -35.18
CA GLN A 386 3.46 15.31 -36.14
C GLN A 386 4.80 14.76 -35.66
N ILE A 387 5.06 13.48 -35.95
CA ILE A 387 6.35 12.85 -35.63
C ILE A 387 7.19 12.75 -36.90
N GLN A 388 8.31 13.45 -36.92
CA GLN A 388 9.26 13.40 -38.03
C GLN A 388 10.19 12.18 -37.91
N TYR A 389 10.22 11.37 -38.96
CA TYR A 389 11.23 10.35 -39.23
C TYR A 389 12.11 10.81 -40.40
N GLN A 390 13.21 10.11 -40.68
CA GLN A 390 14.08 10.50 -41.80
C GLN A 390 13.38 10.35 -43.15
N ASN A 391 12.55 9.32 -43.29
CA ASN A 391 11.89 8.96 -44.53
C ASN A 391 10.40 9.35 -44.61
N ASP A 392 9.79 9.83 -43.52
CA ASP A 392 8.35 10.17 -43.48
C ASP A 392 7.98 11.08 -42.29
N THR A 393 6.78 11.65 -42.33
CA THR A 393 6.16 12.41 -41.24
C THR A 393 4.84 11.78 -40.84
N LEU A 394 4.73 11.29 -39.60
CA LEU A 394 3.57 10.55 -39.15
C LEU A 394 2.57 11.41 -38.37
N PRO A 395 1.27 11.32 -38.69
CA PRO A 395 0.24 11.88 -37.84
C PRO A 395 0.08 11.03 -36.58
N VAL A 396 0.01 11.68 -35.42
CA VAL A 396 -0.31 11.01 -34.16
C VAL A 396 -1.82 10.89 -34.00
N THR A 397 -2.32 9.65 -33.90
CA THR A 397 -3.75 9.39 -33.69
C THR A 397 -3.97 8.88 -32.28
N ARG A 398 -4.79 9.60 -31.50
CA ARG A 398 -5.11 9.26 -30.10
C ARG A 398 -3.88 8.98 -29.22
N GLY A 399 -2.80 9.73 -29.46
CA GLY A 399 -1.53 9.59 -28.72
C GLY A 399 -0.69 8.38 -29.12
N SER A 400 -0.98 7.74 -30.26
CA SER A 400 -0.24 6.57 -30.75
C SER A 400 0.14 6.72 -32.23
N TRP A 401 1.25 6.10 -32.60
CA TRP A 401 1.74 5.97 -33.98
C TRP A 401 2.50 4.63 -34.11
N ASN A 402 2.82 4.22 -35.34
CA ASN A 402 3.50 2.95 -35.62
C ASN A 402 4.82 3.20 -36.36
N LEU A 403 5.83 2.39 -36.05
CA LEU A 403 7.20 2.45 -36.60
C LEU A 403 7.36 1.65 -37.90
N LEU A 404 6.35 0.86 -38.31
CA LEU A 404 6.44 0.01 -39.49
C LEU A 404 6.82 0.82 -40.75
N GLY A 405 7.90 0.40 -41.41
CA GLY A 405 8.41 1.03 -42.63
C GLY A 405 9.04 2.42 -42.41
N LYS A 406 9.44 2.75 -41.18
CA LYS A 406 10.09 4.03 -40.86
C LYS A 406 11.56 3.84 -40.53
N THR A 407 12.37 4.86 -40.82
CA THR A 407 13.78 4.90 -40.45
C THR A 407 14.02 6.04 -39.47
N PHE A 408 14.86 5.80 -38.45
CA PHE A 408 15.11 6.81 -37.42
C PHE A 408 15.58 8.13 -38.03
N PHE A 409 15.14 9.25 -37.47
CA PHE A 409 15.54 10.59 -37.92
C PHE A 409 17.06 10.74 -37.98
N GLN A 410 17.73 10.24 -36.94
CA GLN A 410 19.17 10.06 -36.89
C GLN A 410 19.47 8.64 -36.39
N PRO A 411 19.75 7.69 -37.29
CA PRO A 411 20.06 6.33 -36.88
C PRO A 411 21.40 6.25 -36.14
N ALA A 412 21.43 5.53 -35.03
CA ALA A 412 22.65 5.24 -34.29
C ALA A 412 23.38 4.02 -34.86
N THR A 413 24.62 3.81 -34.42
CA THR A 413 25.41 2.62 -34.73
C THR A 413 25.42 1.67 -33.52
N LEU A 414 25.21 0.38 -33.78
CA LEU A 414 25.34 -0.71 -32.80
C LEU A 414 26.60 -1.51 -33.13
N GLU A 415 27.73 -1.03 -32.64
CA GLU A 415 29.07 -1.57 -32.86
C GLU A 415 29.72 -1.95 -31.51
N GLN A 416 30.71 -2.84 -31.54
CA GLN A 416 31.50 -3.23 -30.36
C GLN A 416 30.64 -3.60 -29.13
N TRP A 417 29.64 -4.45 -29.33
CA TRP A 417 28.70 -4.86 -28.28
C TRP A 417 28.78 -6.37 -28.00
N ILE A 418 28.27 -6.81 -26.85
CA ILE A 418 28.26 -8.23 -26.47
C ILE A 418 26.90 -8.66 -25.91
N VAL A 419 26.66 -9.98 -25.93
CA VAL A 419 25.47 -10.61 -25.35
C VAL A 419 25.83 -11.47 -24.13
N VAL A 420 25.15 -11.25 -23.01
CA VAL A 420 25.34 -11.99 -21.76
C VAL A 420 24.03 -12.67 -21.38
N ASN A 421 24.05 -13.98 -21.18
CA ASN A 421 22.88 -14.76 -20.79
C ASN A 421 22.99 -15.25 -19.34
N LEU A 422 22.20 -14.63 -18.45
CA LEU A 422 22.08 -14.98 -17.03
C LEU A 422 20.80 -15.80 -16.76
N SER A 423 20.13 -16.25 -17.81
CA SER A 423 18.83 -16.92 -17.75
C SER A 423 18.94 -18.41 -18.10
N ALA A 424 17.83 -19.14 -17.98
CA ALA A 424 17.75 -20.55 -18.39
C ALA A 424 17.49 -20.72 -19.91
N LEU A 425 17.49 -19.63 -20.67
CA LEU A 425 17.26 -19.69 -22.11
C LEU A 425 18.46 -20.37 -22.81
N ASN A 426 18.18 -21.30 -23.73
CA ASN A 426 19.23 -21.98 -24.47
C ASN A 426 19.92 -21.04 -25.49
N GLU A 427 21.12 -21.40 -25.89
CA GLU A 427 21.96 -20.58 -26.77
C GLU A 427 21.30 -20.32 -28.13
N GLN A 428 20.67 -21.33 -28.75
CA GLN A 428 19.98 -21.18 -30.04
C GLN A 428 18.91 -20.08 -30.01
N LYS A 429 18.09 -20.02 -28.96
CA LYS A 429 17.06 -18.98 -28.81
C LYS A 429 17.67 -17.60 -28.53
N VAL A 430 18.79 -17.54 -27.82
CA VAL A 430 19.52 -16.28 -27.62
C VAL A 430 20.06 -15.77 -28.96
N THR A 431 20.61 -16.66 -29.78
CA THR A 431 21.12 -16.35 -31.12
C THR A 431 20.02 -15.86 -32.04
N GLN A 432 18.90 -16.58 -32.12
CA GLN A 432 17.73 -16.14 -32.88
C GLN A 432 17.23 -14.77 -32.43
N PHE A 433 17.22 -14.52 -31.12
CA PHE A 433 16.77 -13.24 -30.57
C PHE A 433 17.67 -12.07 -30.99
N PHE A 434 18.99 -12.19 -30.83
CA PHE A 434 19.88 -11.08 -31.20
C PHE A 434 19.98 -10.89 -32.71
N GLN A 435 19.86 -11.95 -33.51
CA GLN A 435 19.76 -11.86 -34.97
C GLN A 435 18.48 -11.13 -35.40
N GLN A 436 17.34 -11.45 -34.79
CA GLN A 436 16.10 -10.72 -35.02
C GLN A 436 16.21 -9.25 -34.62
N LEU A 437 16.89 -8.96 -33.51
CA LEU A 437 17.14 -7.59 -33.07
C LEU A 437 17.99 -6.83 -34.09
N ILE A 438 19.09 -7.42 -34.58
CA ILE A 438 19.93 -6.85 -35.63
C ILE A 438 19.10 -6.52 -36.87
N GLY A 439 18.27 -7.46 -37.34
CA GLY A 439 17.39 -7.23 -38.49
C GLY A 439 16.44 -6.04 -38.28
N CYS A 440 15.83 -5.92 -37.10
CA CYS A 440 14.96 -4.78 -36.78
C CYS A 440 15.74 -3.45 -36.73
N CYS A 441 16.95 -3.45 -36.16
CA CYS A 441 17.81 -2.26 -36.16
C CYS A 441 18.17 -1.82 -37.59
N GLN A 442 18.47 -2.76 -38.48
CA GLN A 442 18.77 -2.49 -39.89
C GLN A 442 17.55 -1.95 -40.64
N GLU A 443 16.35 -2.50 -40.41
CA GLU A 443 15.09 -1.95 -40.94
C GLU A 443 14.85 -0.49 -40.51
N LEU A 444 15.34 -0.11 -39.34
CA LEU A 444 15.28 1.26 -38.79
C LEU A 444 16.47 2.15 -39.24
N ALA A 445 17.25 1.68 -40.21
CA ALA A 445 18.46 2.29 -40.78
C ALA A 445 19.65 2.44 -39.83
N MET A 446 19.68 1.71 -38.71
CA MET A 446 20.87 1.64 -37.86
C MET A 446 21.96 0.79 -38.51
N PHE A 447 23.20 1.24 -38.42
CA PHE A 447 24.34 0.37 -38.71
C PHE A 447 24.53 -0.61 -37.55
N THR A 448 24.75 -1.89 -37.84
CA THR A 448 24.87 -2.93 -36.82
C THR A 448 25.99 -3.90 -37.16
N GLU A 449 26.80 -4.24 -36.16
CA GLU A 449 27.77 -5.34 -36.24
C GLU A 449 27.24 -6.59 -35.51
N GLN A 450 27.86 -7.74 -35.78
CA GLN A 450 27.68 -8.92 -34.93
C GLN A 450 28.27 -8.68 -33.54
N PRO A 451 27.72 -9.30 -32.48
CA PRO A 451 28.32 -9.22 -31.15
C PRO A 451 29.77 -9.72 -31.16
N LEU A 452 30.65 -9.06 -30.39
CA LEU A 452 32.07 -9.42 -30.28
C LEU A 452 32.27 -10.83 -29.71
N ASN A 453 31.29 -11.34 -28.96
CA ASN A 453 31.31 -12.70 -28.46
C ASN A 453 30.49 -13.63 -29.38
N HIS A 454 31.19 -14.53 -30.07
CA HIS A 454 30.58 -15.55 -30.95
C HIS A 454 29.54 -16.43 -30.22
N ALA A 455 29.68 -16.58 -28.90
CA ALA A 455 28.74 -17.26 -28.02
C ALA A 455 28.41 -16.39 -26.79
N PRO A 456 27.16 -16.39 -26.27
CA PRO A 456 26.79 -15.62 -25.10
C PRO A 456 27.63 -15.98 -23.86
N ILE A 457 28.11 -14.97 -23.13
CA ILE A 457 28.74 -15.23 -21.83
C ILE A 457 27.65 -15.70 -20.85
N THR A 458 27.86 -16.83 -20.19
CA THR A 458 26.91 -17.41 -19.22
C THR A 458 27.51 -17.49 -17.81
N GLY A 459 26.64 -17.51 -16.80
CA GLY A 459 27.05 -17.77 -15.42
C GLY A 459 25.94 -17.53 -14.40
N ALA A 460 25.97 -18.30 -13.31
CA ALA A 460 25.03 -18.15 -12.20
C ALA A 460 25.41 -17.01 -11.24
N ASN A 461 26.71 -16.70 -11.14
CA ASN A 461 27.22 -15.63 -10.29
C ASN A 461 27.48 -14.36 -11.12
N ILE A 462 26.70 -13.32 -10.85
CA ILE A 462 26.77 -12.04 -11.57
C ILE A 462 28.15 -11.38 -11.45
N GLU A 463 28.79 -11.39 -10.27
CA GLU A 463 30.08 -10.72 -10.09
C GLU A 463 31.18 -11.37 -10.92
N GLN A 464 31.16 -12.71 -11.02
CA GLN A 464 32.09 -13.45 -11.87
C GLN A 464 31.87 -13.14 -13.35
N VAL A 465 30.60 -13.06 -13.78
CA VAL A 465 30.26 -12.70 -15.16
C VAL A 465 30.71 -11.29 -15.48
N LEU A 466 30.49 -10.32 -14.59
CA LEU A 466 30.92 -8.94 -14.77
C LEU A 466 32.45 -8.83 -14.85
N ARG A 467 33.20 -9.61 -14.05
CA ARG A 467 34.67 -9.68 -14.16
C ARG A 467 35.12 -10.25 -15.50
N LYS A 468 34.46 -11.28 -16.02
CA LYS A 468 34.76 -11.85 -17.35
C LYS A 468 34.59 -10.81 -18.46
N ILE A 469 33.59 -9.93 -18.37
CA ILE A 469 33.38 -8.85 -19.34
C ILE A 469 34.57 -7.89 -19.35
N MET A 470 35.11 -7.56 -18.17
CA MET A 470 36.29 -6.68 -18.04
C MET A 470 37.59 -7.31 -18.53
N GLN A 471 37.62 -8.62 -18.74
CA GLN A 471 38.78 -9.37 -19.24
C GLN A 471 38.74 -9.56 -20.76
N LEU A 472 37.71 -9.04 -21.44
CA LEU A 472 37.63 -9.12 -22.89
C LEU A 472 38.74 -8.30 -23.56
N PRO A 473 39.29 -8.75 -24.71
CA PRO A 473 40.37 -8.04 -25.40
C PRO A 473 40.02 -6.60 -25.80
N ALA A 474 38.74 -6.37 -26.10
CA ALA A 474 38.20 -5.05 -26.37
C ALA A 474 37.04 -4.78 -25.41
N ALA A 475 37.05 -3.60 -24.78
CA ALA A 475 35.96 -3.16 -23.93
C ALA A 475 34.70 -2.91 -24.77
N PRO A 476 33.56 -3.53 -24.44
CA PRO A 476 32.33 -3.31 -25.18
C PRO A 476 31.76 -1.92 -24.92
N LYS A 477 31.20 -1.27 -25.95
CA LYS A 477 30.41 -0.04 -25.84
C LYS A 477 29.03 -0.31 -25.24
N LEU A 478 28.47 -1.49 -25.53
CA LEU A 478 27.17 -1.93 -25.02
C LEU A 478 27.18 -3.40 -24.60
N VAL A 479 26.52 -3.70 -23.49
CA VAL A 479 26.28 -5.08 -23.02
C VAL A 479 24.78 -5.36 -22.94
N LEU A 480 24.34 -6.35 -23.73
CA LEU A 480 22.96 -6.84 -23.73
C LEU A 480 22.82 -8.03 -22.77
N PHE A 481 22.16 -7.82 -21.63
CA PHE A 481 21.92 -8.84 -20.62
C PHE A 481 20.54 -9.49 -20.77
N ILE A 482 20.50 -10.82 -20.90
CA ILE A 482 19.28 -11.62 -20.82
C ILE A 482 19.13 -12.14 -19.39
N LEU A 483 18.03 -11.74 -18.74
CA LEU A 483 17.78 -11.95 -17.32
C LEU A 483 16.64 -12.96 -17.09
N PRO A 484 16.66 -13.73 -15.99
CA PRO A 484 15.51 -14.52 -15.57
C PRO A 484 14.32 -13.61 -15.21
N ASP A 485 13.11 -14.19 -15.12
CA ASP A 485 11.90 -13.38 -14.89
C ASP A 485 11.92 -12.63 -13.55
N ASN A 486 12.58 -13.20 -12.53
CA ASN A 486 12.79 -12.60 -11.22
C ASN A 486 14.24 -12.13 -11.03
N ALA A 487 14.61 -11.02 -11.67
CA ALA A 487 15.99 -10.52 -11.72
C ALA A 487 16.18 -9.10 -11.17
N ALA A 488 15.36 -8.66 -10.21
CA ALA A 488 15.42 -7.28 -9.71
C ALA A 488 16.80 -6.91 -9.11
N GLU A 489 17.36 -7.78 -8.26
CA GLU A 489 18.68 -7.57 -7.66
C GLU A 489 19.81 -7.70 -8.68
N ILE A 490 19.71 -8.67 -9.60
CA ILE A 490 20.69 -8.83 -10.70
C ILE A 490 20.71 -7.58 -11.58
N LYS A 491 19.54 -7.06 -11.96
CA LYS A 491 19.43 -5.83 -12.74
C LYS A 491 20.03 -4.64 -11.99
N LYS A 492 19.82 -4.54 -10.68
CA LYS A 492 20.41 -3.48 -9.84
C LYS A 492 21.93 -3.56 -9.85
N ALA A 493 22.50 -4.76 -9.69
CA ALA A 493 23.94 -4.97 -9.76
C ALA A 493 24.52 -4.61 -11.14
N ILE A 494 23.86 -5.01 -12.22
CA ILE A 494 24.24 -4.66 -13.60
C ILE A 494 24.24 -3.15 -13.80
N LYS A 495 23.17 -2.48 -13.35
CA LYS A 495 23.03 -1.03 -13.52
C LYS A 495 24.03 -0.24 -12.69
N PHE A 496 24.32 -0.69 -11.47
CA PHE A 496 25.40 -0.12 -10.67
C PHE A 496 26.76 -0.30 -11.36
N TRP A 497 27.07 -1.50 -11.82
CA TRP A 497 28.30 -1.80 -12.54
C TRP A 497 28.46 -0.94 -13.81
N GLY A 498 27.48 -0.97 -14.71
CA GLY A 498 27.55 -0.27 -15.99
C GLY A 498 27.45 1.25 -15.84
N ASP A 499 26.40 1.73 -15.20
CA ASP A 499 26.05 3.16 -15.20
C ASP A 499 26.90 3.96 -14.19
N THR A 500 27.49 3.33 -13.15
CA THR A 500 28.21 4.04 -12.09
C THR A 500 29.69 3.70 -11.96
N GLN A 501 30.09 2.44 -12.19
CA GLN A 501 31.48 2.03 -11.96
C GLN A 501 32.34 2.16 -13.22
N TYR A 502 31.80 1.77 -14.38
CA TYR A 502 32.61 1.64 -15.61
C TYR A 502 32.14 2.53 -16.77
N GLY A 503 30.96 3.13 -16.69
CA GLY A 503 30.41 3.95 -17.78
C GLY A 503 30.09 3.16 -19.05
N ILE A 504 29.76 1.88 -18.91
CA ILE A 504 29.42 0.99 -20.04
C ILE A 504 27.91 0.96 -20.21
N SER A 505 27.43 1.16 -21.44
CA SER A 505 25.98 1.11 -21.71
C SER A 505 25.43 -0.29 -21.50
N THR A 506 24.33 -0.41 -20.76
CA THR A 506 23.73 -1.71 -20.44
C THR A 506 22.26 -1.76 -20.86
N GLN A 507 21.90 -2.80 -21.61
CA GLN A 507 20.51 -3.07 -21.98
C GLN A 507 20.08 -4.42 -21.38
N CYS A 508 18.97 -4.45 -20.64
CA CYS A 508 18.48 -5.66 -19.97
C CYS A 508 17.18 -6.15 -20.60
N VAL A 509 17.09 -7.44 -20.91
CA VAL A 509 15.94 -8.10 -21.52
C VAL A 509 15.52 -9.28 -20.66
N ARG A 510 14.21 -9.48 -20.46
CA ARG A 510 13.71 -10.67 -19.75
C ARG A 510 13.71 -11.89 -20.66
N GLN A 511 14.02 -13.06 -20.12
CA GLN A 511 14.08 -14.33 -20.86
C GLN A 511 12.79 -14.62 -21.64
N ASN A 512 11.62 -14.31 -21.07
CA ASN A 512 10.34 -14.57 -21.73
C ASN A 512 10.08 -13.65 -22.94
N LYS A 513 10.70 -12.46 -22.98
CA LYS A 513 10.65 -11.55 -24.13
C LYS A 513 11.67 -11.96 -25.18
N ALA A 514 12.90 -12.30 -24.76
CA ALA A 514 13.93 -12.83 -25.65
C ALA A 514 13.46 -14.12 -26.33
N ALA A 515 12.87 -15.06 -25.58
CA ALA A 515 12.39 -16.34 -26.10
C ALA A 515 11.29 -16.21 -27.16
N ARG A 516 10.50 -15.14 -27.15
CA ARG A 516 9.44 -14.88 -28.15
C ARG A 516 9.97 -14.09 -29.34
N ALA A 517 11.02 -13.28 -29.15
CA ALA A 517 11.65 -12.43 -30.17
C ALA A 517 10.65 -11.68 -31.08
N ASN A 518 9.53 -11.20 -30.55
CA ASN A 518 8.51 -10.52 -31.35
C ASN A 518 9.10 -9.25 -32.00
N ASN A 519 8.89 -9.08 -33.31
CA ASN A 519 9.29 -7.91 -34.09
C ASN A 519 8.92 -6.58 -33.39
N GLN A 520 7.70 -6.44 -32.85
CA GLN A 520 7.30 -5.21 -32.14
C GLN A 520 8.15 -4.95 -30.88
N TYR A 521 8.56 -6.02 -30.17
CA TYR A 521 9.42 -5.89 -28.99
C TYR A 521 10.85 -5.51 -29.39
N CYS A 522 11.38 -6.09 -30.46
CA CYS A 522 12.71 -5.76 -30.97
C CYS A 522 12.79 -4.33 -31.51
N ASN A 523 11.77 -3.84 -32.22
CA ASN A 523 11.68 -2.44 -32.63
C ASN A 523 11.68 -1.48 -31.44
N ASN A 524 10.88 -1.80 -30.40
CA ASN A 524 10.89 -1.02 -29.15
C ASN A 524 12.22 -1.13 -28.39
N LEU A 525 12.99 -2.19 -28.60
CA LEU A 525 14.31 -2.36 -28.01
C LEU A 525 15.37 -1.56 -28.77
N ALA A 526 15.29 -1.52 -30.10
CA ALA A 526 16.18 -0.72 -30.97
C ALA A 526 16.02 0.79 -30.74
N LEU A 527 14.81 1.23 -30.34
CA LEU A 527 14.55 2.61 -29.90
C LEU A 527 15.29 3.02 -28.62
N LYS A 528 15.73 2.05 -27.81
CA LYS A 528 16.34 2.28 -26.49
C LYS A 528 17.85 2.21 -26.59
#